data_AF-A0A7W0Z8H6-F1
#
_entry.id   AF-A0A7W0Z8H6-F1
#
_cell.length_a   1.000
_cell.length_b   1.000
_cell.length_c   1.000
_cell.angle_alpha   90.00
_cell.angle_beta   90.00
_cell.angle_gamma   90.00
#
_symmetry.space_group_name_H-M   'P 1'
#
loop_
_entity.id
_entity.type
_entity.pdbx_description
1 polymer ?
#
loop_
_entity_poly.entity_id
_entity_poly.type
_entity_poly.pdbx_seq_one_letter_code
_entity_poly.pdbx_strand_id
1 'polypeptide(L)'
;MAGREVHFEPFLHLADLSTEEALIAWGGFWFQREASDDGWHIVDDEDLPEVTGEPRTESIGAQSEPFGHAVVEVEHDGEIVARVESADHNFVRVTDLEPDTEYSYRVLVDGEPWGDGERCDWDIDRATLVRAGRSYDNRFRTFPAQDARVPVTFAVLGDFGIGIYEQGE
;
A
#
# COMPACT_ATOMS: atom_id res chain seq x y z
N MET A 1 1.14 28.07 20.44
CA MET A 1 0.57 26.76 20.08
C MET A 1 1.72 25.98 19.50
N ALA A 2 2.16 24.91 20.18
CA ALA A 2 3.20 24.04 19.62
C ALA A 2 2.67 23.49 18.29
N GLY A 3 3.49 23.50 17.25
CA GLY A 3 3.09 23.03 15.93
C GLY A 3 3.03 21.52 15.95
N ARG A 4 1.86 20.96 15.65
CA ARG A 4 1.70 19.54 15.40
C ARG A 4 2.14 19.25 13.96
N GLU A 5 3.02 18.28 13.79
CA GLU A 5 3.45 17.79 12.48
C GLU A 5 2.67 16.52 12.14
N VAL A 6 2.28 16.40 10.87
CA VAL A 6 1.56 15.23 10.33
C VAL A 6 2.36 14.67 9.17
N HIS A 7 2.51 13.36 9.16
CA HIS A 7 3.13 12.60 8.08
C HIS A 7 2.14 11.59 7.54
N PHE A 8 2.05 11.50 6.21
CA PHE A 8 1.26 10.49 5.53
C PHE A 8 2.20 9.48 4.88
N GLU A 9 2.05 8.20 5.26
CA GLU A 9 2.82 7.09 4.74
C GLU A 9 1.94 6.24 3.81
N PRO A 10 1.93 6.49 2.48
CA PRO A 10 1.22 5.66 1.53
C PRO A 10 1.86 4.26 1.42
N PHE A 11 1.02 3.25 1.23
CA PHE A 11 1.44 1.89 0.90
C PHE A 11 0.79 1.38 -0.39
N LEU A 12 1.45 0.39 -0.99
CA LEU A 12 0.98 -0.39 -2.12
C LEU A 12 1.05 -1.88 -1.79
N HIS A 13 0.09 -2.66 -2.28
CA HIS A 13 -0.02 -4.08 -1.98
C HIS A 13 -0.56 -4.85 -3.19
N LEU A 14 0.20 -5.84 -3.66
CA LEU A 14 -0.35 -6.91 -4.52
C LEU A 14 -1.11 -7.91 -3.63
N ALA A 15 -2.40 -7.69 -3.46
CA ALA A 15 -3.23 -8.39 -2.48
C ALA A 15 -3.64 -9.81 -2.92
N ASP A 16 -3.69 -10.06 -4.23
CA ASP A 16 -4.01 -11.36 -4.82
C ASP A 16 -3.37 -11.46 -6.21
N LEU A 17 -3.05 -12.67 -6.64
CA LEU A 17 -2.38 -12.94 -7.91
C LEU A 17 -2.81 -14.31 -8.43
N SER A 18 -3.05 -14.39 -9.73
CA SER A 18 -3.40 -15.64 -10.41
C SER A 18 -2.58 -15.80 -11.70
N THR A 19 -2.98 -16.78 -12.52
CA THR A 19 -2.40 -17.01 -13.84
C THR A 19 -2.64 -15.85 -14.81
N GLU A 20 -3.77 -15.14 -14.69
CA GLU A 20 -4.21 -14.12 -15.67
C GLU A 20 -4.73 -12.83 -15.01
N GLU A 21 -4.66 -12.74 -13.68
CA GLU A 21 -5.20 -11.62 -12.92
C GLU A 21 -4.29 -11.18 -11.78
N ALA A 22 -4.38 -9.91 -11.42
CA ALA A 22 -3.74 -9.34 -10.24
C ALA A 22 -4.73 -8.42 -9.50
N LEU A 23 -4.80 -8.52 -8.18
CA LEU A 23 -5.52 -7.58 -7.32
C LEU A 23 -4.50 -6.62 -6.71
N ILE A 24 -4.55 -5.37 -7.15
CA ILE A 24 -3.66 -4.31 -6.69
C ILE A 24 -4.46 -3.41 -5.75
N ALA A 25 -3.95 -3.19 -4.55
CA ALA A 25 -4.55 -2.35 -3.53
C ALA A 25 -3.57 -1.27 -3.06
N TRP A 26 -4.12 -0.18 -2.56
CA TRP A 26 -3.36 0.94 -2.00
C TRP A 26 -4.05 1.45 -0.74
N GLY A 27 -3.32 2.26 0.01
CA GLY A 27 -3.83 2.99 1.15
C GLY A 27 -2.73 3.81 1.78
N GLY A 28 -2.90 4.19 3.04
CA GLY A 28 -1.82 4.85 3.78
C GLY A 28 -2.17 5.06 5.22
N PHE A 29 -1.14 5.26 6.04
CA PHE A 29 -1.26 5.54 7.45
C PHE A 29 -0.88 6.98 7.73
N TRP A 30 -1.58 7.59 8.68
CA TRP A 30 -1.20 8.89 9.20
C TRP A 30 -0.41 8.72 10.47
N PHE A 31 0.60 9.56 10.61
CA PHE A 31 1.41 9.67 11.80
C PHE A 31 1.42 11.13 12.23
N GLN A 32 1.44 11.34 13.54
CA GLN A 32 1.50 12.66 14.15
C GLN A 32 2.67 12.72 15.13
N ARG A 33 3.20 13.92 15.31
CA ARG A 33 4.09 14.23 16.43
C ARG A 33 3.90 15.66 16.88
N GLU A 34 4.02 15.89 18.17
CA GLU A 34 4.11 17.24 18.71
C GLU A 34 5.54 17.78 18.51
N ALA A 35 5.70 19.11 18.42
CA ALA A 35 7.03 19.72 18.29
C ALA A 35 7.98 19.41 19.47
N SER A 36 7.44 18.99 20.62
CA SER A 36 8.19 18.56 21.80
C SER A 36 8.44 17.05 21.87
N ASP A 37 7.90 16.31 20.91
CA ASP A 37 8.01 14.85 20.84
C ASP A 37 9.23 14.44 20.01
N ASP A 38 9.90 13.38 20.46
CA ASP A 38 11.08 12.84 19.80
C ASP A 38 10.69 11.79 18.74
N GLY A 39 9.42 11.34 18.70
CA GLY A 39 8.95 10.25 17.83
C GLY A 39 7.67 10.56 17.05
N TRP A 40 7.41 9.74 16.04
CA TRP A 40 6.14 9.68 15.31
C TRP A 40 5.22 8.64 15.94
N HIS A 41 3.95 9.01 16.13
CA HIS A 41 2.89 8.11 16.60
C HIS A 41 1.87 7.87 15.51
N ILE A 42 1.37 6.64 15.37
CA ILE A 42 0.27 6.34 14.46
C ILE A 42 -0.98 7.08 14.92
N VAL A 43 -1.75 7.58 13.96
CA VAL A 43 -3.06 8.20 14.22
C VAL A 43 -4.10 7.08 14.24
N ASP A 44 -4.86 7.01 15.33
CA ASP A 44 -5.97 6.07 15.45
C ASP A 44 -7.14 6.48 14.56
N ASP A 45 -7.94 5.49 14.14
CA ASP A 45 -9.06 5.68 13.21
C ASP A 45 -10.08 6.73 13.70
N GLU A 46 -10.27 6.85 15.02
CA GLU A 46 -11.19 7.84 15.62
C GLU A 46 -10.70 9.29 15.49
N ASP A 47 -9.39 9.49 15.37
CA ASP A 47 -8.74 10.80 15.24
C ASP A 47 -8.53 11.20 13.78
N LEU A 48 -8.64 10.26 12.83
CA LEU A 48 -8.46 10.53 11.39
C LEU A 48 -9.25 11.75 10.89
N PRO A 49 -10.50 12.01 11.32
CA PRO A 49 -11.22 13.19 10.85
C PRO A 49 -10.58 14.52 11.25
N GLU A 50 -9.94 14.58 12.43
CA GLU A 50 -9.22 15.76 12.87
C GLU A 50 -7.94 15.97 12.05
N VAL A 51 -7.26 14.88 11.69
CA VAL A 51 -5.97 14.93 10.97
C VAL A 51 -6.13 15.22 9.49
N THR A 52 -7.14 14.58 8.87
CA THR A 52 -7.37 14.64 7.42
C THR A 52 -8.28 15.81 7.03
N GLY A 53 -9.13 16.28 7.95
CA GLY A 53 -10.20 17.22 7.66
C GLY A 53 -11.38 16.60 6.89
N GLU A 54 -11.41 15.27 6.76
CA GLU A 54 -12.42 14.49 6.04
C GLU A 54 -13.07 13.47 6.99
N PRO A 55 -14.32 13.02 6.77
CA PRO A 55 -14.98 12.06 7.66
C PRO A 55 -14.47 10.62 7.50
N ARG A 56 -13.18 10.43 7.20
CA ARG A 56 -12.55 9.11 7.04
C ARG A 56 -12.44 8.42 8.39
N THR A 57 -12.82 7.15 8.42
CA THR A 57 -12.74 6.31 9.63
C THR A 57 -11.94 5.03 9.42
N GLU A 58 -11.51 4.71 8.20
CA GLU A 58 -10.62 3.58 7.93
C GLU A 58 -9.48 4.00 6.99
N SER A 59 -8.29 3.46 7.25
CA SER A 59 -7.06 3.75 6.51
C SER A 59 -6.63 2.64 5.54
N ILE A 60 -7.16 1.42 5.74
CA ILE A 60 -6.82 0.20 4.99
C ILE A 60 -8.00 -0.77 4.99
N GLY A 61 -8.05 -1.62 3.98
CA GLY A 61 -9.00 -2.73 3.90
C GLY A 61 -10.06 -2.52 2.82
N ALA A 62 -10.82 -3.59 2.56
CA ALA A 62 -11.78 -3.63 1.45
C ALA A 62 -12.95 -2.63 1.59
N GLN A 63 -13.16 -2.06 2.78
CA GLN A 63 -14.21 -1.08 3.06
C GLN A 63 -13.67 0.34 3.33
N SER A 64 -12.34 0.51 3.30
CA SER A 64 -11.73 1.83 3.50
C SER A 64 -12.22 2.83 2.46
N GLU A 65 -12.45 4.07 2.91
CA GLU A 65 -12.97 5.12 2.05
C GLU A 65 -11.96 5.41 0.91
N PRO A 66 -12.42 5.71 -0.32
CA PRO A 66 -11.53 6.02 -1.43
C PRO A 66 -10.68 7.27 -1.13
N PHE A 67 -9.41 7.26 -1.54
CA PHE A 67 -8.51 8.42 -1.40
C PHE A 67 -8.70 9.49 -2.50
N GLY A 68 -9.50 9.18 -3.52
CA GLY A 68 -9.69 10.01 -4.72
C GLY A 68 -10.02 9.15 -5.92
N HIS A 69 -9.99 9.74 -7.12
CA HIS A 69 -10.08 8.98 -8.36
C HIS A 69 -8.72 8.33 -8.66
N ALA A 70 -8.69 7.01 -8.61
CA ALA A 70 -7.49 6.21 -8.81
C ALA A 70 -7.41 5.62 -10.22
N VAL A 71 -6.19 5.55 -10.74
CA VAL A 71 -5.83 4.86 -11.97
C VAL A 71 -4.69 3.89 -11.65
N VAL A 72 -4.86 2.62 -11.98
CA VAL A 72 -3.79 1.62 -11.96
C VAL A 72 -3.36 1.35 -13.39
N GLU A 73 -2.06 1.51 -13.62
CA GLU A 73 -1.43 1.19 -14.89
C GLU A 73 -0.49 0.01 -14.68
N VAL A 74 -0.64 -1.01 -15.53
CA VAL A 74 0.24 -2.18 -15.58
C VAL A 74 1.05 -2.10 -16.87
N GLU A 75 2.35 -2.24 -16.72
CA GLU A 75 3.35 -2.13 -17.79
C GLU A 75 4.04 -3.48 -18.00
N HIS A 76 4.28 -3.80 -19.27
CA HIS A 76 5.13 -4.89 -19.71
C HIS A 76 6.08 -4.36 -20.79
N ASP A 77 7.39 -4.60 -20.63
CA ASP A 77 8.41 -4.20 -21.60
C ASP A 77 8.35 -2.72 -22.04
N GLY A 78 7.96 -1.80 -21.13
CA GLY A 78 7.87 -0.36 -21.40
C GLY A 78 6.54 0.10 -21.99
N GLU A 79 5.58 -0.80 -22.18
CA GLU A 79 4.25 -0.50 -22.72
C GLU A 79 3.16 -0.72 -21.66
N ILE A 80 2.23 0.25 -21.52
CA ILE A 80 1.05 0.08 -20.67
C ILE A 80 0.11 -0.92 -21.34
N VAL A 81 0.04 -2.12 -20.78
CA VAL A 81 -0.79 -3.23 -21.27
C VAL A 81 -2.18 -3.26 -20.65
N ALA A 82 -2.34 -2.66 -19.47
CA ALA A 82 -3.64 -2.50 -18.83
C ALA A 82 -3.74 -1.18 -18.08
N ARG A 83 -4.95 -0.61 -18.09
CA ARG A 83 -5.32 0.59 -17.34
C ARG A 83 -6.70 0.37 -16.74
N VAL A 84 -6.80 0.44 -15.41
CA VAL A 84 -8.05 0.24 -14.67
C VAL A 84 -8.26 1.40 -13.72
N GLU A 85 -9.48 1.88 -13.60
CA GLU A 85 -9.83 3.05 -12.80
C GLU A 85 -10.76 2.66 -11.65
N SER A 86 -10.67 3.37 -10.53
CA SER A 86 -11.57 3.23 -9.38
C SER A 86 -11.81 4.59 -8.74
N ALA A 87 -13.07 4.89 -8.39
CA ALA A 87 -13.42 6.06 -7.58
C ALA A 87 -14.08 5.67 -6.24
N ASP A 88 -14.43 4.39 -6.07
CA ASP A 88 -15.28 3.93 -4.98
C ASP A 88 -14.53 3.03 -3.99
N HIS A 89 -13.33 2.57 -4.33
CA HIS A 89 -12.56 1.60 -3.55
C HIS A 89 -11.06 1.71 -3.79
N ASN A 90 -10.26 1.30 -2.80
CA ASN A 90 -8.79 1.40 -2.84
C ASN A 90 -8.09 0.15 -3.39
N PHE A 91 -8.72 -0.51 -4.36
CA PHE A 91 -8.13 -1.65 -5.07
C PHE A 91 -8.67 -1.72 -6.49
N VAL A 92 -8.03 -2.51 -7.35
CA VAL A 92 -8.61 -2.93 -8.63
C VAL A 92 -8.15 -4.34 -8.95
N ARG A 93 -8.99 -5.08 -9.69
CA ARG A 93 -8.58 -6.33 -10.33
C ARG A 93 -8.21 -6.02 -11.77
N VAL A 94 -6.97 -6.34 -12.14
CA VAL A 94 -6.49 -6.32 -13.52
C VAL A 94 -6.62 -7.73 -14.07
N THR A 95 -7.19 -7.87 -15.25
CA THR A 95 -7.45 -9.16 -15.93
C THR A 95 -6.70 -9.23 -17.26
N ASP A 96 -6.83 -10.36 -17.94
CA ASP A 96 -6.29 -10.59 -19.28
C ASP A 96 -4.75 -10.46 -19.35
N LEU A 97 -4.08 -10.78 -18.23
CA LEU A 97 -2.62 -10.87 -18.17
C LEU A 97 -2.14 -12.21 -18.73
N GLU A 98 -0.93 -12.22 -19.28
CA GLU A 98 -0.32 -13.45 -19.79
C GLU A 98 0.23 -14.30 -18.63
N PRO A 99 0.13 -15.64 -18.70
CA PRO A 99 0.74 -16.54 -17.73
C PRO A 99 2.27 -16.46 -17.71
N ASP A 100 2.88 -16.61 -16.53
CA ASP A 100 4.34 -16.59 -16.33
C ASP A 100 5.04 -15.34 -16.90
N THR A 101 4.37 -14.18 -16.83
CA THR A 101 4.86 -12.93 -17.37
C THR A 101 5.13 -11.93 -16.25
N GLU A 102 6.29 -11.27 -16.33
CA GLU A 102 6.64 -10.18 -15.40
C GLU A 102 6.01 -8.88 -15.86
N TYR A 103 5.42 -8.18 -14.88
CA TYR A 103 4.80 -6.87 -15.04
C TYR A 103 5.31 -5.93 -13.97
N SER A 104 5.32 -4.64 -14.28
CA SER A 104 5.38 -3.58 -13.27
C SER A 104 4.05 -2.85 -13.19
N TYR A 105 3.76 -2.22 -12.06
CA TYR A 105 2.57 -1.39 -11.92
C TYR A 105 2.82 -0.10 -11.17
N ARG A 106 1.96 0.88 -11.42
CA ARG A 106 1.84 2.09 -10.62
C ARG A 106 0.38 2.43 -10.37
N VAL A 107 0.14 3.10 -9.25
CA VAL A 107 -1.16 3.66 -8.89
C VAL A 107 -1.03 5.16 -8.90
N LEU A 108 -1.97 5.86 -9.53
CA LEU A 108 -2.11 7.30 -9.46
C LEU A 108 -3.43 7.61 -8.76
N VAL A 109 -3.44 8.53 -7.81
CA VAL A 109 -4.67 9.05 -7.18
C VAL A 109 -4.76 10.53 -7.49
N ASP A 110 -5.86 10.94 -8.11
CA ASP A 110 -6.07 12.30 -8.62
C ASP A 110 -4.93 12.82 -9.52
N GLY A 111 -4.31 11.88 -10.26
CA GLY A 111 -3.20 12.16 -11.18
C GLY A 111 -1.81 12.12 -10.55
N GLU A 112 -1.70 11.98 -9.24
CA GLU A 112 -0.43 11.94 -8.52
C GLU A 112 0.01 10.50 -8.21
N PRO A 113 1.29 10.12 -8.46
CA PRO A 113 1.81 8.80 -8.14
C PRO A 113 1.67 8.45 -6.64
N TRP A 114 1.04 7.32 -6.36
CA TRP A 114 0.90 6.80 -5.00
C TRP A 114 2.14 6.02 -4.59
N GLY A 115 2.65 6.28 -3.38
CA GLY A 115 3.82 5.58 -2.85
C GLY A 115 5.16 5.95 -3.51
N ASP A 116 5.22 7.05 -4.28
CA ASP A 116 6.48 7.47 -4.92
C ASP A 116 7.51 7.98 -3.90
N GLY A 117 8.78 7.76 -4.20
CA GLY A 117 9.89 8.11 -3.32
C GLY A 117 10.10 7.22 -2.11
N GLU A 118 10.97 7.68 -1.21
CA GLU A 118 11.44 6.92 -0.05
C GLU A 118 10.33 6.71 1.00
N ARG A 119 10.17 5.47 1.44
CA ARG A 119 9.24 5.05 2.48
C ARG A 119 9.88 5.11 3.86
N CYS A 120 9.03 5.25 4.87
CA CYS A 120 9.45 5.08 6.26
C CYS A 120 9.27 3.61 6.70
N ASP A 121 10.03 3.20 7.72
CA ASP A 121 9.84 1.93 8.42
C ASP A 121 9.72 2.22 9.93
N TRP A 122 9.08 1.31 10.66
CA TRP A 122 8.98 1.41 12.11
C TRP A 122 10.24 0.87 12.77
N ASP A 123 10.98 1.74 13.47
CA ASP A 123 12.11 1.31 14.29
C ASP A 123 11.58 0.80 15.64
N ILE A 124 11.72 -0.51 15.88
CA ILE A 124 11.22 -1.16 17.11
C ILE A 124 11.94 -0.63 18.36
N ASP A 125 13.25 -0.37 18.28
CA ASP A 125 14.05 0.04 19.43
C ASP A 125 13.77 1.50 19.82
N ARG A 126 13.47 2.34 18.82
CA ARG A 126 13.17 3.76 19.01
C ARG A 126 11.68 4.06 19.12
N ALA A 127 10.83 3.09 18.80
CA ALA A 127 9.38 3.24 18.73
C ALA A 127 8.94 4.47 17.92
N THR A 128 9.52 4.64 16.72
CA THR A 128 9.18 5.76 15.82
C THR A 128 9.42 5.38 14.36
N LEU A 129 8.78 6.10 13.44
CA LEU A 129 9.14 6.05 12.03
C LEU A 129 10.55 6.59 11.77
N VAL A 130 11.28 5.88 10.92
CA VAL A 130 12.58 6.27 10.37
C VAL A 130 12.59 6.11 8.86
N ARG A 131 13.44 6.89 8.18
CA ARG A 131 13.66 6.75 6.74
C ARG A 131 14.26 5.38 6.43
N ALA A 132 13.61 4.62 5.57
CA ALA A 132 13.97 3.23 5.32
C ALA A 132 15.10 3.05 4.29
N GLY A 133 15.47 4.11 3.55
CA GLY A 133 16.39 4.02 2.41
C GLY A 133 15.84 3.19 1.25
N ARG A 134 14.53 2.96 1.20
CA ARG A 134 13.85 2.08 0.25
C ARG A 134 12.66 2.80 -0.38
N SER A 135 12.41 2.50 -1.64
CA SER A 135 11.20 2.87 -2.38
C SER A 135 10.53 1.60 -2.89
N TYR A 136 9.28 1.71 -3.31
CA TYR A 136 8.61 0.59 -3.95
C TYR A 136 9.28 0.21 -5.29
N ASP A 137 9.50 -1.09 -5.48
CA ASP A 137 9.77 -1.73 -6.76
C ASP A 137 8.58 -2.64 -7.06
N ASN A 138 7.57 -2.07 -7.71
CA ASN A 138 6.25 -2.67 -7.89
C ASN A 138 6.26 -3.64 -9.08
N ARG A 139 6.92 -4.79 -8.92
CA ARG A 139 6.96 -5.84 -9.92
C ARG A 139 6.32 -7.12 -9.42
N PHE A 140 5.62 -7.81 -10.31
CA PHE A 140 5.04 -9.12 -10.05
C PHE A 140 5.13 -10.00 -11.28
N ARG A 141 5.01 -11.31 -11.07
CA ARG A 141 4.95 -12.30 -12.14
C ARG A 141 3.71 -13.14 -11.95
N THR A 142 2.83 -13.18 -12.95
CA THR A 142 1.65 -14.05 -12.93
C THR A 142 2.03 -15.51 -12.78
N PHE A 143 1.11 -16.32 -12.27
CA PHE A 143 1.39 -17.74 -12.16
C PHE A 143 1.53 -18.41 -13.53
N PRO A 144 2.30 -19.50 -13.63
CA PRO A 144 2.35 -20.30 -14.83
C PRO A 144 0.97 -20.79 -15.27
N ALA A 145 0.84 -21.13 -16.55
CA ALA A 145 -0.34 -21.81 -17.05
C ALA A 145 -0.60 -23.11 -16.27
N GLN A 146 -1.87 -23.46 -16.04
CA GLN A 146 -2.23 -24.58 -15.16
C GLN A 146 -1.70 -25.94 -15.64
N ASP A 147 -1.46 -26.10 -16.94
CA ASP A 147 -0.92 -27.30 -17.56
C ASP A 147 0.62 -27.26 -17.72
N ALA A 148 1.27 -26.16 -17.34
CA ALA A 148 2.71 -26.01 -17.40
C ALA A 148 3.41 -26.91 -16.38
N ARG A 149 4.47 -27.60 -16.83
CA ARG A 149 5.32 -28.44 -15.97
C ARG A 149 6.56 -27.67 -15.55
N VAL A 150 6.37 -26.70 -14.66
CA VAL A 150 7.45 -25.86 -14.11
C VAL A 150 7.52 -26.01 -12.59
N PRO A 151 8.71 -25.91 -11.99
CA PRO A 151 8.83 -25.92 -10.54
C PRO A 151 8.20 -24.65 -9.96
N VAL A 152 7.42 -24.81 -8.89
CA VAL A 152 6.84 -23.70 -8.12
C VAL A 152 7.33 -23.77 -6.68
N THR A 153 7.54 -22.60 -6.08
CA THR A 153 7.84 -22.45 -4.65
C THR A 153 6.73 -21.62 -4.03
N PHE A 154 6.18 -22.08 -2.91
CA PHE A 154 5.16 -21.34 -2.17
C PHE A 154 5.55 -21.26 -0.70
N ALA A 155 5.20 -20.14 -0.07
CA ALA A 155 5.26 -19.96 1.37
C ALA A 155 3.84 -19.93 1.92
N VAL A 156 3.64 -20.45 3.12
CA VAL A 156 2.37 -20.36 3.84
C VAL A 156 2.62 -19.56 5.10
N LEU A 157 1.97 -18.41 5.20
CA LEU A 157 2.02 -17.52 6.35
C LEU A 157 0.62 -17.39 6.93
N GLY A 158 0.52 -17.34 8.25
CA GLY A 158 -0.72 -17.09 8.99
C GLY A 158 -0.45 -16.09 10.11
N ASP A 159 -1.50 -15.45 10.61
CA ASP A 159 -1.45 -14.49 11.73
C ASP A 159 -0.41 -13.38 11.52
N PHE A 160 -0.27 -12.89 10.29
CA PHE A 160 0.67 -11.83 9.92
C PHE A 160 0.30 -10.44 10.48
N GLY A 161 -0.76 -10.34 11.31
CA GLY A 161 -1.17 -9.08 11.92
C GLY A 161 0.03 -8.39 12.58
N ILE A 162 0.36 -7.20 12.09
CA ILE A 162 1.36 -6.32 12.70
C ILE A 162 0.77 -5.85 14.04
N GLY A 163 1.07 -6.58 15.11
CA GLY A 163 0.77 -6.13 16.46
C GLY A 163 1.64 -4.92 16.77
N ILE A 164 1.01 -3.76 16.98
CA ILE A 164 1.65 -2.66 17.69
C ILE A 164 2.08 -3.23 19.04
N TYR A 165 3.37 -3.17 19.32
CA TYR A 165 3.91 -3.59 20.60
C TYR A 165 3.53 -2.54 21.65
N GLU A 166 2.41 -2.74 22.36
CA GLU A 166 2.17 -2.03 23.61
C GLU A 166 3.11 -2.60 24.68
N GLN A 167 4.04 -1.79 25.17
CA GLN A 167 4.66 -2.06 26.47
C GLN A 167 3.58 -1.85 27.53
N GLY A 168 3.06 -2.94 28.08
CA GLY A 168 2.20 -2.89 29.26
C GLY A 168 2.93 -2.25 30.44
N GLU A 169 2.22 -1.35 31.14
CA GLU A 169 2.63 -0.74 32.42
C GLU A 169 2.97 -1.78 33.52
#